data_AF-L2GMU5-F1
#
_entry.id   AF-L2GMU5-F1
#
_cell.length_a   1.000
_cell.length_b   1.000
_cell.length_c   1.000
_cell.angle_alpha   90.00
_cell.angle_beta   90.00
_cell.angle_gamma   90.00
#
_symmetry.space_group_name_H-M   'P 1'
#
loop_
_entity.id
_entity.type
_entity.pdbx_description
1 polymer ?
#
loop_
_entity_poly.entity_id
_entity_poly.type
_entity_poly.pdbx_seq_one_letter_code
_entity_poly.pdbx_strand_id
1 'polypeptide(L)'
;VALNQFYLLERLERSLKSDKGVADRLSLARSSTIKKSLEDGKSTESIREKRKSLEESRRASLSSMSFDKSHHLNSGRLSLRFDELEESLKSKTDEEIADFFFYLKEKEVLYSENSILHQFVPLLLDSLKSSNSDIQSIAHSSLFKCMLISSEFFNEHKHIVFDALNSPCIAVRNNAVTAFHDFLIFYNTSLDSSVIFDKLRDKDVSKNAMLVVFNLLHKNIIRLKSNAVQLVSLLFDESLGSIVKTLVRSLSGNNNAISVIFYETFTSDLGAEFVKYLAPFVSSSIHESLFLKCLNNYNDIQKLKAVYENFELSEKFVKDNLFREEMKVFVDQKAAV
;
A
#
# COMPACT_ATOMS: atom_id res chain seq x y z
N VAL A 1 -5.87 8.41 -22.73
CA VAL A 1 -4.93 9.53 -23.03
C VAL A 1 -3.91 9.72 -21.91
N ALA A 2 -4.33 10.13 -20.70
CA ALA A 2 -3.42 10.34 -19.55
C ALA A 2 -2.49 9.15 -19.24
N LEU A 3 -3.03 7.93 -19.17
CA LEU A 3 -2.25 6.72 -18.89
C LEU A 3 -1.26 6.38 -20.01
N ASN A 4 -1.62 6.68 -21.27
CA ASN A 4 -0.73 6.48 -22.40
C ASN A 4 0.37 7.53 -22.42
N GLN A 5 0.08 8.80 -22.09
CA GLN A 5 1.11 9.83 -21.97
C GLN A 5 2.07 9.55 -20.81
N PHE A 6 1.56 9.14 -19.65
CA PHE A 6 2.39 8.71 -18.52
C PHE A 6 3.27 7.50 -18.88
N TYR A 7 2.69 6.46 -19.48
CA TYR A 7 3.40 5.26 -19.89
C TYR A 7 4.45 5.55 -20.97
N LEU A 8 4.16 6.43 -21.92
CA LEU A 8 5.12 6.87 -22.93
C LEU A 8 6.27 7.63 -22.29
N LEU A 9 6.01 8.54 -21.34
CA LEU A 9 7.06 9.23 -20.60
C LEU A 9 7.93 8.25 -19.79
N GLU A 10 7.34 7.26 -19.11
CA GLU A 10 8.13 6.23 -18.45
C GLU A 10 8.95 5.38 -19.42
N ARG A 11 8.38 5.01 -20.57
CA ARG A 11 9.07 4.21 -21.58
C ARG A 11 10.23 4.98 -22.20
N LEU A 12 10.05 6.27 -22.45
CA LEU A 12 11.10 7.17 -22.93
C LEU A 12 12.21 7.35 -21.90
N GLU A 13 11.86 7.59 -20.64
CA GLU A 13 12.82 7.67 -19.55
C GLU A 13 13.65 6.38 -19.46
N ARG A 14 13.01 5.21 -19.58
CA ARG A 14 13.71 3.90 -19.58
C ARG A 14 14.61 3.73 -20.80
N SER A 15 14.14 4.12 -22.00
CA SER A 15 14.91 4.01 -23.25
C SER A 15 16.18 4.87 -23.21
N LEU A 16 16.05 6.12 -22.75
CA LEU A 16 17.18 7.04 -22.64
C LEU A 16 18.21 6.56 -21.60
N LYS A 17 17.74 5.91 -20.52
CA LYS A 17 18.60 5.28 -19.51
C LYS A 17 19.24 3.97 -19.99
N SER A 18 18.58 3.20 -20.86
CA SER A 18 19.13 1.97 -21.42
C SER A 18 20.19 2.23 -22.50
N ASP A 19 20.03 3.26 -23.32
CA ASP A 19 21.02 3.63 -24.35
C ASP A 19 22.35 4.13 -23.75
N LYS A 20 22.34 4.58 -22.49
CA LYS A 20 23.56 4.89 -21.72
C LYS A 20 24.19 3.66 -21.03
N GLY A 21 23.70 2.45 -21.31
CA GLY A 21 24.31 1.18 -20.88
C GLY A 21 24.06 0.78 -19.42
N VAL A 22 23.02 1.31 -18.76
CA VAL A 22 22.80 1.11 -17.32
C VAL A 22 21.33 0.76 -16.98
N ALA A 23 20.61 0.10 -17.90
CA ALA A 23 19.22 -0.31 -17.68
C ALA A 23 19.03 -1.20 -16.43
N ASP A 24 20.03 -2.03 -16.10
CA ASP A 24 19.92 -3.00 -15.01
C ASP A 24 20.11 -2.41 -13.60
N ARG A 25 20.77 -1.26 -13.44
CA ARG A 25 21.07 -0.77 -12.08
C ARG A 25 19.92 -0.03 -11.41
N LEU A 26 18.91 0.45 -12.13
CA LEU A 26 17.71 1.07 -11.54
C LEU A 26 16.60 0.05 -11.24
N SER A 27 16.50 -1.02 -12.03
CA SER A 27 15.67 -2.18 -11.67
C SER A 27 16.30 -2.91 -10.46
N LEU A 28 17.63 -3.07 -10.45
CA LEU A 28 18.36 -3.54 -9.28
C LEU A 28 18.42 -2.51 -8.16
N ALA A 29 18.39 -1.18 -8.36
CA ALA A 29 18.33 -0.22 -7.25
C ALA A 29 16.93 -0.16 -6.64
N ARG A 30 15.86 -0.22 -7.43
CA ARG A 30 14.50 -0.39 -6.87
C ARG A 30 14.36 -1.74 -6.16
N SER A 31 14.94 -2.82 -6.69
CA SER A 31 14.92 -4.15 -6.08
C SER A 31 15.92 -4.31 -4.91
N SER A 32 17.05 -3.61 -4.91
CA SER A 32 18.10 -3.66 -3.87
C SER A 32 17.93 -2.61 -2.79
N THR A 33 17.30 -1.46 -3.04
CA THR A 33 16.82 -0.58 -1.97
C THR A 33 15.70 -1.27 -1.20
N ILE A 34 14.92 -2.15 -1.84
CA ILE A 34 13.96 -3.04 -1.18
C ILE A 34 14.71 -4.18 -0.45
N LYS A 35 15.62 -4.93 -1.10
CA LYS A 35 16.38 -6.03 -0.47
C LYS A 35 17.35 -5.61 0.64
N LYS A 36 18.04 -4.47 0.52
CA LYS A 36 18.97 -3.95 1.53
C LYS A 36 18.24 -3.30 2.72
N SER A 37 16.95 -2.99 2.57
CA SER A 37 16.05 -2.64 3.68
C SER A 37 15.39 -3.87 4.36
N LEU A 38 15.59 -5.07 3.79
CA LEU A 38 15.02 -6.33 4.27
C LEU A 38 15.98 -7.14 5.17
N GLU A 39 17.30 -6.88 5.12
CA GLU A 39 18.28 -7.66 5.92
C GLU A 39 18.60 -7.05 7.29
N ASP A 40 18.56 -5.73 7.46
CA ASP A 40 18.85 -5.10 8.75
C ASP A 40 17.55 -4.69 9.47
N GLY A 41 17.11 -5.55 10.40
CA GLY A 41 15.97 -5.36 11.32
C GLY A 41 16.11 -4.21 12.32
N LYS A 42 16.68 -3.08 11.91
CA LYS A 42 16.80 -1.81 12.66
C LYS A 42 16.65 -0.63 11.69
N SER A 43 15.44 -0.27 11.29
CA SER A 43 15.32 0.77 10.24
C SER A 43 14.06 1.64 10.23
N THR A 44 13.19 1.61 11.24
CA THR A 44 12.01 2.50 11.22
C THR A 44 12.36 3.97 11.43
N GLU A 45 13.36 4.30 12.26
CA GLU A 45 13.83 5.69 12.43
C GLU A 45 14.72 6.13 11.25
N SER A 46 15.70 5.30 10.87
CA SER A 46 16.69 5.61 9.81
C SER A 46 16.07 5.71 8.41
N ILE A 47 15.04 4.92 8.08
CA ILE A 47 14.29 5.05 6.82
C ILE A 47 13.36 6.27 6.87
N ARG A 48 12.81 6.60 8.04
CA ARG A 48 11.96 7.80 8.23
C ARG A 48 12.79 9.07 8.12
N GLU A 49 13.97 9.12 8.72
CA GLU A 49 14.92 10.21 8.61
C GLU A 49 15.51 10.33 7.21
N LYS A 50 15.87 9.21 6.53
CA LYS A 50 16.34 9.28 5.14
C LYS A 50 15.27 9.67 4.13
N ARG A 51 13.99 9.37 4.40
CA ARG A 51 12.87 9.80 3.53
C ARG A 51 12.43 11.22 3.82
N LYS A 52 12.44 11.62 5.09
CA LYS A 52 12.24 13.01 5.49
C LYS A 52 13.38 13.88 4.97
N SER A 53 14.62 13.42 4.98
CA SER A 53 15.76 14.09 4.35
C SER A 53 15.69 14.06 2.83
N LEU A 54 15.06 13.06 2.19
CA LEU A 54 14.85 13.05 0.74
C LEU A 54 13.71 13.99 0.31
N GLU A 55 12.65 14.10 1.10
CA GLU A 55 11.57 15.08 0.91
C GLU A 55 12.03 16.51 1.28
N GLU A 56 12.84 16.66 2.31
CA GLU A 56 13.49 17.92 2.69
C GLU A 56 14.59 18.29 1.70
N SER A 57 15.36 17.35 1.14
CA SER A 57 16.25 17.60 0.00
C SER A 57 15.47 17.91 -1.27
N ARG A 58 14.31 17.29 -1.52
CA ARG A 58 13.45 17.64 -2.67
C ARG A 58 12.80 19.01 -2.52
N ARG A 59 12.35 19.37 -1.31
CA ARG A 59 11.88 20.73 -0.99
C ARG A 59 13.01 21.75 -1.00
N ALA A 60 14.20 21.37 -0.54
CA ALA A 60 15.39 22.21 -0.58
C ALA A 60 15.84 22.44 -2.03
N SER A 61 15.85 21.42 -2.88
CA SER A 61 16.09 21.54 -4.32
C SER A 61 15.04 22.43 -5.00
N LEU A 62 13.76 22.32 -4.63
CA LEU A 62 12.72 23.23 -5.11
C LEU A 62 12.94 24.69 -4.65
N SER A 63 13.53 24.90 -3.46
CA SER A 63 13.83 26.24 -2.93
C SER A 63 15.16 26.82 -3.41
N SER A 64 16.13 25.98 -3.76
CA SER A 64 17.44 26.38 -4.30
C SER A 64 17.44 26.51 -5.82
N MET A 65 16.39 26.00 -6.49
CA MET A 65 16.08 26.35 -7.88
C MET A 65 15.39 27.72 -7.95
N SER A 66 16.09 28.76 -7.53
CA SER A 66 16.03 30.02 -8.28
C SER A 66 16.60 29.72 -9.68
N PHE A 67 15.72 29.25 -10.57
CA PHE A 67 15.99 29.19 -12.00
C PHE A 67 16.45 30.59 -12.40
N ASP A 68 17.72 30.69 -12.77
CA ASP A 68 18.27 31.90 -13.33
C ASP A 68 17.40 32.24 -14.55
N LYS A 69 16.66 33.34 -14.46
CA LYS A 69 15.67 33.81 -15.45
C LYS A 69 16.31 34.12 -16.83
N SER A 70 17.59 33.87 -16.99
CA SER A 70 18.42 34.21 -18.15
C SER A 70 18.42 33.15 -19.25
N HIS A 71 17.97 31.91 -18.99
CA HIS A 71 17.67 30.93 -20.03
C HIS A 71 16.18 30.59 -20.05
N HIS A 72 15.41 31.52 -20.61
CA HIS A 72 14.12 31.20 -21.24
C HIS A 72 14.34 30.07 -22.25
N LEU A 73 14.23 28.81 -21.82
CA LEU A 73 13.51 27.85 -22.62
C LEU A 73 12.10 28.44 -22.74
N ASN A 74 11.82 29.03 -23.90
CA ASN A 74 10.52 29.56 -24.25
C ASN A 74 9.46 28.53 -23.85
N SER A 75 8.76 28.81 -22.75
CA SER A 75 7.64 28.03 -22.23
C SER A 75 6.44 28.04 -23.22
N GLY A 76 6.57 28.75 -24.35
CA GLY A 76 5.69 28.65 -25.52
C GLY A 76 6.19 27.70 -26.64
N ARG A 77 7.21 26.87 -26.43
CA ARG A 77 7.81 26.06 -27.51
C ARG A 77 8.26 24.65 -27.11
N LEU A 78 7.53 23.95 -26.24
CA LEU A 78 7.65 22.49 -26.11
C LEU A 78 7.00 21.73 -27.29
N SER A 79 7.25 22.23 -28.50
CA SER A 79 7.24 21.44 -29.74
C SER A 79 8.70 21.24 -30.18
N LEU A 80 9.59 20.92 -29.24
CA LEU A 80 10.85 20.30 -29.64
C LEU A 80 10.48 19.00 -30.35
N ARG A 81 10.89 18.86 -31.61
CA ARG A 81 10.78 17.56 -32.28
C ARG A 81 11.51 16.55 -31.42
N PHE A 82 11.00 15.33 -31.38
CA PHE A 82 11.54 14.26 -30.55
C PHE A 82 13.07 14.16 -30.64
N ASP A 83 13.60 14.31 -31.85
CA ASP A 83 15.04 14.27 -32.17
C ASP A 83 15.85 15.37 -31.45
N GLU A 84 15.32 16.59 -31.33
CA GLU A 84 15.98 17.72 -30.66
C GLU A 84 15.97 17.55 -29.13
N LEU A 85 14.87 17.02 -28.59
CA LEU A 85 14.79 16.68 -27.18
C LEU A 85 15.78 15.56 -26.84
N GLU A 86 15.85 14.52 -27.67
CA GLU A 86 16.81 13.43 -27.50
C GLU A 86 18.26 13.95 -27.50
N GLU A 87 18.61 14.80 -28.47
CA GLU A 87 19.94 15.40 -28.57
C GLU A 87 20.30 16.26 -27.36
N SER A 88 19.36 17.10 -26.88
CA SER A 88 19.57 17.94 -25.69
C SER A 88 19.68 17.15 -24.37
N LEU A 89 19.15 15.92 -24.31
CA LEU A 89 19.22 15.05 -23.13
C LEU A 89 20.43 14.09 -23.17
N LYS A 90 21.07 13.91 -24.32
CA LYS A 90 22.26 13.03 -24.47
C LYS A 90 23.43 13.49 -23.59
N SER A 91 23.67 14.79 -23.48
CA SER A 91 24.77 15.37 -22.69
C SER A 91 24.50 15.47 -21.19
N LYS A 92 23.27 15.22 -20.74
CA LYS A 92 22.85 15.33 -19.34
C LYS A 92 23.18 14.09 -18.51
N THR A 93 23.30 14.25 -17.19
CA THR A 93 23.40 13.13 -16.26
C THR A 93 22.05 12.42 -16.08
N ASP A 94 22.06 11.20 -15.52
CA ASP A 94 20.82 10.45 -15.25
C ASP A 94 19.91 11.16 -14.23
N GLU A 95 20.52 11.88 -13.29
CA GLU A 95 19.83 12.68 -12.27
C GLU A 95 19.13 13.87 -12.94
N GLU A 96 19.82 14.60 -13.81
CA GLU A 96 19.24 15.72 -14.56
C GLU A 96 18.11 15.27 -15.51
N ILE A 97 18.24 14.09 -16.12
CA ILE A 97 17.17 13.50 -16.94
C ILE A 97 15.96 13.16 -16.05
N ALA A 98 16.18 12.55 -14.88
CA ALA A 98 15.10 12.23 -13.94
C ALA A 98 14.39 13.48 -13.44
N ASP A 99 15.13 14.54 -13.09
CA ASP A 99 14.59 15.81 -12.64
C ASP A 99 13.82 16.53 -13.76
N PHE A 100 14.30 16.47 -15.00
CA PHE A 100 13.58 16.99 -16.16
C PHE A 100 12.23 16.30 -16.35
N PHE A 101 12.18 14.96 -16.36
CA PHE A 101 10.92 14.23 -16.50
C PHE A 101 10.01 14.40 -15.28
N PHE A 102 10.57 14.58 -14.09
CA PHE A 102 9.80 14.90 -12.90
C PHE A 102 9.12 16.28 -13.04
N TYR A 103 9.89 17.31 -13.41
CA TYR A 103 9.34 18.65 -13.67
C TYR A 103 8.26 18.61 -14.75
N LEU A 104 8.51 17.90 -15.85
CA LEU A 104 7.55 17.77 -16.95
C LEU A 104 6.22 17.17 -16.46
N LYS A 105 6.28 16.08 -15.68
CA LYS A 105 5.09 15.42 -15.13
C LYS A 105 4.34 16.30 -14.13
N GLU A 106 5.06 16.97 -13.25
CA GLU A 106 4.45 17.79 -12.18
C GLU A 106 3.92 19.13 -12.67
N LYS A 107 4.59 19.79 -13.62
CA LYS A 107 4.32 21.20 -13.97
C LYS A 107 3.86 21.43 -15.39
N GLU A 108 4.26 20.61 -16.35
CA GLU A 108 3.91 20.86 -17.76
C GLU A 108 2.68 20.05 -18.18
N VAL A 109 2.65 18.75 -17.90
CA VAL A 109 1.64 17.85 -18.48
C VAL A 109 0.20 18.24 -18.10
N LEU A 110 -0.07 18.69 -16.88
CA LEU A 110 -1.43 19.05 -16.43
C LEU A 110 -1.69 20.56 -16.37
N TYR A 111 -0.64 21.38 -16.25
CA TYR A 111 -0.79 22.81 -15.98
C TYR A 111 -0.38 23.72 -17.14
N SER A 112 0.32 23.20 -18.16
CA SER A 112 0.70 23.99 -19.34
C SER A 112 -0.53 24.24 -20.22
N GLU A 113 -0.77 25.50 -20.60
CA GLU A 113 -1.90 25.89 -21.46
C GLU A 113 -1.88 25.19 -22.83
N ASN A 114 -0.68 24.84 -23.30
CA ASN A 114 -0.46 24.11 -24.55
C ASN A 114 -0.69 22.60 -24.41
N SER A 115 -0.88 22.10 -23.18
CA SER A 115 -1.15 20.69 -22.94
C SER A 115 -2.62 20.35 -23.18
N ILE A 116 -2.86 19.26 -23.90
CA ILE A 116 -4.21 18.70 -24.10
C ILE A 116 -4.86 18.35 -22.76
N LEU A 117 -4.09 17.85 -21.79
CA LEU A 117 -4.66 17.47 -20.50
C LEU A 117 -5.08 18.67 -19.67
N HIS A 118 -4.40 19.81 -19.81
CA HIS A 118 -4.81 21.05 -19.14
C HIS A 118 -6.23 21.44 -19.55
N GLN A 119 -6.56 21.35 -20.84
CA GLN A 119 -7.91 21.64 -21.35
C GLN A 119 -8.92 20.53 -21.02
N PHE A 120 -8.45 19.28 -20.89
CA PHE A 120 -9.31 18.13 -20.60
C PHE A 120 -9.73 18.04 -19.12
N VAL A 121 -8.89 18.50 -18.18
CA VAL A 121 -9.17 18.42 -16.74
C VAL A 121 -10.45 19.16 -16.33
N PRO A 122 -10.70 20.43 -16.73
CA PRO A 122 -11.95 21.12 -16.42
C PRO A 122 -13.18 20.35 -16.91
N LEU A 123 -13.12 19.78 -18.12
CA LEU A 123 -14.19 18.95 -18.68
C LEU A 123 -14.46 17.71 -17.82
N LEU A 124 -13.41 17.05 -17.31
CA LEU A 124 -13.55 15.92 -16.39
C LEU A 124 -14.22 16.34 -15.09
N LEU A 125 -13.80 17.46 -14.50
CA LEU A 125 -14.34 17.98 -13.24
C LEU A 125 -15.84 18.31 -13.38
N ASP A 126 -16.26 18.91 -14.48
CA ASP A 126 -17.67 19.18 -14.77
C ASP A 126 -18.46 17.88 -14.98
N SER A 127 -17.84 16.90 -15.65
CA SER A 127 -18.47 15.60 -15.93
C SER A 127 -18.70 14.74 -14.66
N LEU A 128 -18.02 15.03 -13.54
CA LEU A 128 -18.29 14.36 -12.26
C LEU A 128 -19.71 14.62 -11.75
N LYS A 129 -20.32 15.75 -12.13
CA LYS A 129 -21.68 16.16 -11.73
C LYS A 129 -22.75 15.63 -12.69
N SER A 130 -22.37 14.87 -13.70
CA SER A 130 -23.31 14.32 -14.68
C SER A 130 -24.33 13.40 -14.01
N SER A 131 -25.59 13.50 -14.43
CA SER A 131 -26.65 12.56 -14.03
C SER A 131 -26.51 11.19 -14.70
N ASN A 132 -25.71 11.09 -15.76
CA ASN A 132 -25.40 9.82 -16.41
C ASN A 132 -24.26 9.11 -15.66
N SER A 133 -24.56 7.95 -15.07
CA SER A 133 -23.63 7.15 -14.28
C SER A 133 -22.40 6.70 -15.04
N ASP A 134 -22.52 6.43 -16.35
CA ASP A 134 -21.39 5.98 -17.17
C ASP A 134 -20.41 7.11 -17.41
N ILE A 135 -20.93 8.31 -17.72
CA ILE A 135 -20.12 9.53 -17.89
C ILE A 135 -19.41 9.85 -16.58
N GLN A 136 -20.14 9.84 -15.46
CA GLN A 136 -19.57 10.08 -14.13
C GLN A 136 -18.46 9.07 -13.79
N SER A 137 -18.69 7.78 -14.04
CA SER A 137 -17.72 6.71 -13.79
C SER A 137 -16.45 6.84 -14.61
N ILE A 138 -16.59 7.14 -15.91
CA ILE A 138 -15.46 7.40 -16.81
C ILE A 138 -14.70 8.65 -16.40
N ALA A 139 -15.41 9.71 -15.99
CA ALA A 139 -14.80 10.95 -15.54
C ALA A 139 -13.95 10.73 -14.27
N HIS A 140 -14.49 10.03 -13.26
CA HIS A 140 -13.72 9.65 -12.07
C HIS A 140 -12.48 8.82 -12.42
N SER A 141 -12.64 7.76 -13.23
CA SER A 141 -11.50 6.91 -13.63
C SER A 141 -10.42 7.71 -14.35
N SER A 142 -10.82 8.65 -15.22
CA SER A 142 -9.88 9.49 -15.97
C SER A 142 -9.18 10.50 -15.07
N LEU A 143 -9.91 11.10 -14.12
CA LEU A 143 -9.35 12.06 -13.17
C LEU A 143 -8.36 11.38 -12.21
N PHE A 144 -8.68 10.19 -11.71
CA PHE A 144 -7.75 9.41 -10.87
C PHE A 144 -6.44 9.10 -11.59
N LYS A 145 -6.50 8.88 -12.90
CA LYS A 145 -5.28 8.69 -13.71
C LYS A 145 -4.47 9.99 -13.84
N CYS A 146 -5.12 11.15 -13.92
CA CYS A 146 -4.43 12.44 -13.91
C CYS A 146 -3.73 12.66 -12.57
N MET A 147 -4.38 12.28 -11.47
CA MET A 147 -3.77 12.33 -10.13
C MET A 147 -2.53 11.46 -9.97
N LEU A 148 -2.35 10.39 -10.75
CA LEU A 148 -1.12 9.59 -10.72
C LEU A 148 0.05 10.24 -11.47
N ILE A 149 -0.21 11.28 -12.28
CA ILE A 149 0.82 11.97 -13.06
C ILE A 149 1.56 13.00 -12.20
N SER A 150 0.82 13.76 -11.38
CA SER A 150 1.34 14.84 -10.55
C SER A 150 0.87 14.70 -9.11
N SER A 151 1.83 14.71 -8.19
CA SER A 151 1.59 14.74 -6.76
C SER A 151 0.95 16.04 -6.29
N GLU A 152 1.23 17.16 -6.94
CA GLU A 152 0.55 18.43 -6.71
C GLU A 152 -0.94 18.35 -7.05
N PHE A 153 -1.25 17.85 -8.26
CA PHE A 153 -2.63 17.66 -8.71
C PHE A 153 -3.39 16.68 -7.82
N PHE A 154 -2.74 15.60 -7.38
CA PHE A 154 -3.31 14.69 -6.39
C PHE A 154 -3.67 15.42 -5.10
N ASN A 155 -2.79 16.25 -4.55
CA ASN A 155 -3.05 16.94 -3.30
C ASN A 155 -4.17 17.97 -3.39
N GLU A 156 -4.31 18.65 -4.52
CA GLU A 156 -5.41 19.60 -4.80
C GLU A 156 -6.76 18.89 -4.85
N HIS A 157 -6.81 17.70 -5.44
CA HIS A 157 -8.06 17.00 -5.76
C HIS A 157 -8.34 15.74 -4.93
N LYS A 158 -7.49 15.36 -3.96
CA LYS A 158 -7.63 14.11 -3.19
C LYS A 158 -8.98 13.93 -2.49
N HIS A 159 -9.67 15.01 -2.14
CA HIS A 159 -11.00 14.97 -1.55
C HIS A 159 -12.01 14.23 -2.46
N ILE A 160 -11.89 14.40 -3.79
CA ILE A 160 -12.73 13.72 -4.78
C ILE A 160 -12.59 12.20 -4.71
N VAL A 161 -11.41 11.68 -4.34
CA VAL A 161 -11.20 10.24 -4.18
C VAL A 161 -12.00 9.71 -2.99
N PHE A 162 -12.00 10.43 -1.87
CA PHE A 162 -12.76 10.05 -0.68
C PHE A 162 -14.27 10.17 -0.90
N ASP A 163 -14.72 11.20 -1.62
CA ASP A 163 -16.12 11.33 -2.02
C ASP A 163 -16.55 10.17 -2.94
N ALA A 164 -15.71 9.81 -3.91
CA ALA A 164 -15.95 8.71 -4.83
C ALA A 164 -16.00 7.34 -4.13
N LEU A 165 -15.18 7.12 -3.10
CA LEU A 165 -15.23 5.90 -2.28
C LEU A 165 -16.56 5.74 -1.53
N ASN A 166 -17.30 6.82 -1.34
CA ASN A 166 -18.61 6.85 -0.68
C ASN A 166 -19.76 7.16 -1.67
N SER A 167 -19.48 7.15 -2.97
CA SER A 167 -20.48 7.46 -4.00
C SER A 167 -21.65 6.45 -3.98
N PRO A 168 -22.90 6.89 -4.24
CA PRO A 168 -24.01 5.95 -4.41
C PRO A 168 -23.82 5.05 -5.64
N CYS A 169 -23.01 5.47 -6.63
CA CYS A 169 -22.73 4.69 -7.82
C CYS A 169 -21.67 3.61 -7.55
N ILE A 170 -22.05 2.33 -7.69
CA ILE A 170 -21.17 1.17 -7.48
C ILE A 170 -19.94 1.23 -8.40
N ALA A 171 -20.11 1.63 -9.66
CA ALA A 171 -19.01 1.70 -10.63
C ALA A 171 -17.97 2.76 -10.21
N VAL A 172 -18.42 3.91 -9.69
CA VAL A 172 -17.55 4.96 -9.16
C VAL A 172 -16.79 4.47 -7.93
N ARG A 173 -17.48 3.82 -6.98
CA ARG A 173 -16.83 3.24 -5.78
C ARG A 173 -15.78 2.20 -6.16
N ASN A 174 -16.08 1.31 -7.09
CA ASN A 174 -15.12 0.30 -7.56
C ASN A 174 -13.90 0.93 -8.24
N ASN A 175 -14.10 1.94 -9.09
CA ASN A 175 -12.99 2.68 -9.70
C ASN A 175 -12.14 3.37 -8.64
N ALA A 176 -12.76 3.94 -7.60
CA ALA A 176 -12.07 4.61 -6.52
C ALA A 176 -11.25 3.62 -5.67
N VAL A 177 -11.79 2.44 -5.34
CA VAL A 177 -11.08 1.36 -4.65
C VAL A 177 -9.83 0.93 -5.43
N THR A 178 -9.96 0.73 -6.74
CA THR A 178 -8.84 0.37 -7.60
C THR A 178 -7.83 1.51 -7.74
N ALA A 179 -8.26 2.77 -7.87
CA ALA A 179 -7.35 3.90 -7.89
C ALA A 179 -6.62 4.08 -6.55
N PHE A 180 -7.29 3.81 -5.43
CA PHE A 180 -6.70 3.91 -4.09
C PHE A 180 -5.55 2.92 -3.88
N HIS A 181 -5.60 1.74 -4.51
CA HIS A 181 -4.46 0.82 -4.57
C HIS A 181 -3.22 1.52 -5.14
N ASP A 182 -3.37 2.18 -6.29
CA ASP A 182 -2.26 2.86 -6.95
C ASP A 182 -1.79 4.05 -6.10
N PHE A 183 -2.72 4.85 -5.57
CA PHE A 183 -2.38 5.96 -4.68
C PHE A 183 -1.64 5.52 -3.41
N LEU A 184 -1.96 4.36 -2.82
CA LEU A 184 -1.21 3.84 -1.68
C LEU A 184 0.21 3.40 -2.07
N ILE A 185 0.42 2.96 -3.31
CA ILE A 185 1.76 2.64 -3.81
C ILE A 185 2.58 3.92 -4.03
N PHE A 186 1.97 4.95 -4.63
CA PHE A 186 2.65 6.20 -4.98
C PHE A 186 2.77 7.21 -3.81
N TYR A 187 1.80 7.24 -2.90
CA TYR A 187 1.61 8.30 -1.88
C TYR A 187 1.40 7.77 -0.46
N ASN A 188 1.90 6.57 -0.14
CA ASN A 188 1.66 5.85 1.13
C ASN A 188 1.75 6.71 2.41
N THR A 189 2.69 7.67 2.48
CA THR A 189 2.88 8.52 3.67
C THR A 189 1.75 9.52 3.90
N SER A 190 1.01 9.86 2.85
CA SER A 190 -0.04 10.89 2.86
C SER A 190 -1.44 10.30 3.03
N LEU A 191 -1.59 8.98 3.02
CA LEU A 191 -2.87 8.30 2.98
C LEU A 191 -3.02 7.29 4.12
N ASP A 192 -4.22 7.28 4.69
CA ASP A 192 -4.58 6.25 5.66
C ASP A 192 -5.09 5.00 4.95
N SER A 193 -4.34 3.91 5.11
CA SER A 193 -4.75 2.59 4.60
C SER A 193 -6.03 2.06 5.24
N SER A 194 -6.45 2.54 6.42
CA SER A 194 -7.70 2.10 7.08
C SER A 194 -8.93 2.24 6.18
N VAL A 195 -8.94 3.26 5.32
CA VAL A 195 -10.02 3.59 4.39
C VAL A 195 -10.36 2.43 3.45
N ILE A 196 -9.36 1.64 3.02
CA ILE A 196 -9.62 0.49 2.14
C ILE A 196 -10.21 -0.69 2.92
N PHE A 197 -9.87 -0.83 4.20
CA PHE A 197 -10.43 -1.87 5.07
C PHE A 197 -11.90 -1.59 5.36
N ASP A 198 -12.30 -0.33 5.53
CA ASP A 198 -13.72 0.04 5.68
C ASP A 198 -14.57 -0.43 4.48
N LYS A 199 -14.00 -0.44 3.28
CA LYS A 199 -14.67 -0.91 2.06
C LYS A 199 -14.88 -2.42 2.01
N LEU A 200 -14.29 -3.20 2.93
CA LEU A 200 -14.60 -4.63 3.06
C LEU A 200 -16.02 -4.87 3.57
N ARG A 201 -16.67 -3.88 4.21
CA ARG A 201 -18.06 -3.98 4.68
C ARG A 201 -19.09 -3.62 3.60
N ASP A 202 -18.65 -3.02 2.50
CA ASP A 202 -19.51 -2.63 1.39
C ASP A 202 -19.75 -3.83 0.46
N LYS A 203 -20.97 -4.36 0.46
CA LYS A 203 -21.33 -5.59 -0.25
C LYS A 203 -21.03 -5.56 -1.76
N ASP A 204 -21.06 -4.37 -2.37
CA ASP A 204 -20.91 -4.23 -3.83
C ASP A 204 -19.45 -4.17 -4.27
N VAL A 205 -18.54 -3.74 -3.39
CA VAL A 205 -17.11 -3.52 -3.72
C VAL A 205 -16.15 -4.31 -2.85
N SER A 206 -16.64 -5.02 -1.82
CA SER A 206 -15.82 -5.74 -0.84
C SER A 206 -14.85 -6.73 -1.48
N LYS A 207 -15.27 -7.42 -2.55
CA LYS A 207 -14.41 -8.36 -3.29
C LYS A 207 -13.24 -7.64 -3.95
N ASN A 208 -13.48 -6.50 -4.60
CA ASN A 208 -12.43 -5.69 -5.21
C ASN A 208 -11.50 -5.10 -4.13
N ALA A 209 -12.07 -4.57 -3.04
CA ALA A 209 -11.33 -4.06 -1.90
C ALA A 209 -10.44 -5.15 -1.27
N MET A 210 -10.94 -6.38 -1.14
CA MET A 210 -10.18 -7.51 -0.59
C MET A 210 -9.00 -7.89 -1.49
N LEU A 211 -9.17 -7.86 -2.82
CA LEU A 211 -8.07 -8.09 -3.77
C LEU A 211 -7.01 -6.98 -3.69
N VAL A 212 -7.44 -5.73 -3.51
CA VAL A 212 -6.52 -4.60 -3.27
C VAL A 212 -5.74 -4.80 -1.97
N VAL A 213 -6.43 -5.10 -0.86
CA VAL A 213 -5.81 -5.38 0.45
C VAL A 213 -4.81 -6.54 0.34
N PHE A 214 -5.21 -7.64 -0.31
CA PHE A 214 -4.34 -8.78 -0.56
C PHE A 214 -3.04 -8.36 -1.24
N ASN A 215 -3.14 -7.62 -2.34
CA ASN A 215 -1.98 -7.18 -3.11
C ASN A 215 -1.08 -6.22 -2.34
N LEU A 216 -1.66 -5.28 -1.60
CA LEU A 216 -0.90 -4.31 -0.82
C LEU A 216 -0.16 -4.95 0.36
N LEU A 217 -0.79 -5.93 1.03
CA LEU A 217 -0.15 -6.69 2.10
C LEU A 217 0.95 -7.61 1.58
N HIS A 218 0.69 -8.33 0.48
CA HIS A 218 1.68 -9.20 -0.15
C HIS A 218 2.93 -8.41 -0.59
N LYS A 219 2.76 -7.18 -1.04
CA LYS A 219 3.86 -6.27 -1.41
C LYS A 219 4.46 -5.51 -0.21
N ASN A 220 4.00 -5.75 1.01
CA ASN A 220 4.39 -5.03 2.23
C ASN A 220 4.24 -3.49 2.13
N ILE A 221 3.29 -3.01 1.32
CA ILE A 221 2.99 -1.58 1.18
C ILE A 221 2.24 -1.08 2.42
N ILE A 222 1.25 -1.85 2.87
CA ILE A 222 0.48 -1.57 4.09
C ILE A 222 0.78 -2.63 5.16
N ARG A 223 0.46 -2.32 6.42
CA ARG A 223 0.61 -3.25 7.54
C ARG A 223 -0.77 -3.55 8.13
N LEU A 224 -1.02 -4.81 8.46
CA LEU A 224 -2.12 -5.21 9.33
C LEU A 224 -1.80 -4.71 10.74
N LYS A 225 -2.27 -3.51 11.09
CA LYS A 225 -2.28 -3.04 12.48
C LYS A 225 -3.62 -3.49 13.11
N SER A 226 -4.40 -2.55 13.64
CA SER A 226 -5.76 -2.75 14.18
C SER A 226 -6.76 -3.36 13.19
N ASN A 227 -6.46 -3.36 11.88
CA ASN A 227 -7.37 -3.90 10.86
C ASN A 227 -7.29 -5.43 10.71
N ALA A 228 -6.39 -6.09 11.46
CA ALA A 228 -6.26 -7.55 11.43
C ALA A 228 -7.57 -8.26 11.80
N VAL A 229 -8.25 -7.80 12.86
CA VAL A 229 -9.50 -8.38 13.34
C VAL A 229 -10.59 -8.31 12.27
N GLN A 230 -10.73 -7.16 11.61
CA GLN A 230 -11.72 -7.00 10.55
C GLN A 230 -11.46 -7.96 9.39
N LEU A 231 -10.21 -8.15 9.00
CA LEU A 231 -9.84 -9.08 7.93
C LEU A 231 -10.11 -10.53 8.33
N VAL A 232 -9.76 -10.92 9.56
CA VAL A 232 -9.96 -12.28 10.07
C VAL A 232 -11.44 -12.59 10.25
N SER A 233 -12.27 -11.62 10.63
CA SER A 233 -13.72 -11.80 10.74
C SER A 233 -14.38 -12.30 9.45
N LEU A 234 -13.73 -12.08 8.30
CA LEU A 234 -14.20 -12.50 6.98
C LEU A 234 -13.75 -13.93 6.59
N LEU A 235 -13.02 -14.66 7.46
CA LEU A 235 -12.54 -16.02 7.15
C LEU A 235 -13.65 -17.00 6.78
N PHE A 236 -14.80 -16.89 7.44
CA PHE A 236 -15.96 -17.77 7.23
C PHE A 236 -17.04 -17.11 6.39
N ASP A 237 -16.77 -15.93 5.81
CA ASP A 237 -17.68 -15.29 4.86
C ASP A 237 -17.80 -16.12 3.57
N GLU A 238 -19.01 -16.29 3.05
CA GLU A 238 -19.26 -17.11 1.85
C GLU A 238 -18.60 -16.52 0.60
N SER A 239 -18.50 -15.19 0.51
CA SER A 239 -18.03 -14.49 -0.68
C SER A 239 -16.52 -14.21 -0.65
N LEU A 240 -15.98 -13.88 0.52
CA LEU A 240 -14.58 -13.47 0.70
C LEU A 240 -13.71 -14.51 1.40
N GLY A 241 -14.30 -15.48 2.09
CA GLY A 241 -13.57 -16.40 2.96
C GLY A 241 -12.47 -17.18 2.23
N SER A 242 -12.70 -17.58 0.98
CA SER A 242 -11.66 -18.24 0.17
C SER A 242 -10.44 -17.35 -0.10
N ILE A 243 -10.67 -16.05 -0.35
CA ILE A 243 -9.61 -15.05 -0.59
C ILE A 243 -8.85 -14.79 0.70
N VAL A 244 -9.55 -14.63 1.82
CA VAL A 244 -8.93 -14.38 3.15
C VAL A 244 -8.10 -15.57 3.61
N LYS A 245 -8.61 -16.80 3.47
CA LYS A 245 -7.86 -18.03 3.77
C LYS A 245 -6.58 -18.13 2.93
N THR A 246 -6.67 -17.75 1.66
CA THR A 246 -5.50 -17.70 0.76
C THR A 246 -4.49 -16.65 1.21
N LEU A 247 -4.96 -15.48 1.64
CA LEU A 247 -4.10 -14.43 2.18
C LEU A 247 -3.38 -14.88 3.45
N VAL A 248 -4.09 -15.43 4.43
CA VAL A 248 -3.49 -15.95 5.66
C VAL A 248 -2.41 -16.99 5.36
N ARG A 249 -2.69 -17.92 4.44
CA ARG A 249 -1.69 -18.90 3.99
C ARG A 249 -0.49 -18.24 3.32
N SER A 250 -0.69 -17.21 2.50
CA SER A 250 0.43 -16.49 1.88
C SER A 250 1.28 -15.72 2.90
N LEU A 251 0.68 -15.26 4.01
CA LEU A 251 1.35 -14.53 5.07
C LEU A 251 2.00 -15.42 6.12
N SER A 252 1.73 -16.72 6.14
CA SER A 252 2.30 -17.64 7.14
C SER A 252 3.82 -17.77 7.06
N GLY A 253 4.43 -17.43 5.92
CA GLY A 253 5.88 -17.32 5.78
C GLY A 253 6.49 -16.13 6.52
N ASN A 254 5.67 -15.16 6.96
CA ASN A 254 6.10 -13.99 7.71
C ASN A 254 5.64 -14.10 9.17
N ASN A 255 6.52 -14.61 10.03
CA ASN A 255 6.26 -14.83 11.45
C ASN A 255 5.72 -13.58 12.17
N ASN A 256 6.19 -12.39 11.81
CA ASN A 256 5.70 -11.15 12.41
C ASN A 256 4.25 -10.85 12.01
N ALA A 257 3.92 -10.97 10.71
CA ALA A 257 2.57 -10.73 10.23
C ALA A 257 1.57 -11.72 10.84
N ILE A 258 1.87 -13.01 10.84
CA ILE A 258 0.97 -14.03 11.40
C ILE A 258 0.84 -13.89 12.93
N SER A 259 1.91 -13.51 13.64
CA SER A 259 1.84 -13.25 15.09
C SER A 259 0.91 -12.10 15.41
N VAL A 260 0.97 -11.01 14.65
CA VAL A 260 0.08 -9.85 14.83
C VAL A 260 -1.36 -10.26 14.56
N ILE A 261 -1.62 -10.93 13.42
CA ILE A 261 -2.97 -11.41 13.09
C ILE A 261 -3.52 -12.31 14.20
N PHE A 262 -2.73 -13.28 14.66
CA PHE A 262 -3.13 -14.22 15.70
C PHE A 262 -3.43 -13.51 17.02
N TYR A 263 -2.51 -12.66 17.48
CA TYR A 263 -2.65 -11.98 18.77
C TYR A 263 -3.84 -11.03 18.79
N GLU A 264 -4.01 -10.21 17.75
CA GLU A 264 -5.16 -9.30 17.63
C GLU A 264 -6.49 -10.08 17.58
N THR A 265 -6.51 -11.23 16.89
CA THR A 265 -7.69 -12.12 16.87
C THR A 265 -7.98 -12.69 18.26
N PHE A 266 -6.94 -13.12 18.99
CA PHE A 266 -7.08 -13.67 20.34
C PHE A 266 -7.70 -12.64 21.30
N THR A 267 -7.22 -11.40 21.27
CA THR A 267 -7.68 -10.31 22.15
C THR A 267 -9.02 -9.71 21.74
N SER A 268 -9.46 -9.93 20.49
CA SER A 268 -10.75 -9.43 19.98
C SER A 268 -11.95 -10.20 20.53
N ASP A 269 -13.17 -9.78 20.19
CA ASP A 269 -14.41 -10.49 20.54
C ASP A 269 -14.74 -11.68 19.62
N LEU A 270 -13.89 -11.99 18.64
CA LEU A 270 -14.12 -13.11 17.70
C LEU A 270 -14.11 -14.47 18.43
N GLY A 271 -14.86 -15.45 17.94
CA GLY A 271 -14.95 -16.77 18.57
C GLY A 271 -13.64 -17.57 18.59
N ALA A 272 -13.59 -18.60 19.45
CA ALA A 272 -12.43 -19.47 19.56
C ALA A 272 -12.13 -20.25 18.27
N GLU A 273 -13.11 -20.42 17.37
CA GLU A 273 -12.91 -21.05 16.06
C GLU A 273 -11.90 -20.31 15.18
N PHE A 274 -11.82 -18.98 15.26
CA PHE A 274 -10.86 -18.18 14.49
C PHE A 274 -9.43 -18.44 14.98
N VAL A 275 -9.25 -18.51 16.30
CA VAL A 275 -7.96 -18.82 16.92
C VAL A 275 -7.51 -20.23 16.55
N LYS A 276 -8.42 -21.21 16.60
CA LYS A 276 -8.15 -22.59 16.15
C LYS A 276 -7.74 -22.66 14.68
N TYR A 277 -8.38 -21.88 13.80
CA TYR A 277 -8.01 -21.83 12.40
C TYR A 277 -6.62 -21.24 12.16
N LEU A 278 -6.24 -20.21 12.93
CA LEU A 278 -4.96 -19.52 12.74
C LEU A 278 -3.77 -20.26 13.37
N ALA A 279 -3.99 -21.04 14.43
CA ALA A 279 -2.92 -21.70 15.18
C ALA A 279 -1.94 -22.54 14.32
N PRO A 280 -2.40 -23.34 13.33
CA PRO A 280 -1.49 -24.11 12.47
C PRO A 280 -0.55 -23.27 11.60
N PHE A 281 -0.86 -21.98 11.38
CA PHE A 281 -0.03 -21.08 10.58
C PHE A 281 1.05 -20.38 11.41
N VAL A 282 1.00 -20.48 12.74
CA VAL A 282 1.99 -19.89 13.64
C VAL A 282 3.18 -20.85 13.73
N SER A 283 4.39 -20.35 13.47
CA SER A 283 5.61 -21.18 13.55
C SER A 283 5.91 -21.60 14.99
N SER A 284 6.38 -22.84 15.18
CA SER A 284 6.72 -23.38 16.51
C SER A 284 7.72 -22.53 17.30
N SER A 285 8.65 -21.86 16.60
CA SER A 285 9.67 -20.99 17.21
C SER A 285 9.11 -19.81 18.02
N ILE A 286 7.86 -19.40 17.79
CA ILE A 286 7.22 -18.28 18.48
C ILE A 286 6.08 -18.71 19.41
N HIS A 287 5.73 -20.00 19.44
CA HIS A 287 4.61 -20.53 20.23
C HIS A 287 4.70 -20.13 21.71
N GLU A 288 5.83 -20.38 22.36
CA GLU A 288 6.02 -20.07 23.79
C GLU A 288 5.91 -18.57 24.07
N SER A 289 6.57 -17.73 23.25
CA SER A 289 6.53 -16.27 23.42
C SER A 289 5.13 -15.68 23.22
N LEU A 290 4.37 -16.22 22.26
CA LEU A 290 3.04 -15.77 21.92
C LEU A 290 2.02 -16.27 22.93
N PHE A 291 2.17 -17.50 23.41
CA PHE A 291 1.37 -18.06 24.49
C PHE A 291 1.51 -17.22 25.78
N LEU A 292 2.72 -16.83 26.18
CA LEU A 292 2.91 -15.93 27.34
C LEU A 292 2.18 -14.58 27.16
N LYS A 293 2.23 -14.01 25.95
CA LYS A 293 1.48 -12.77 25.64
C LYS A 293 -0.03 -12.96 25.76
N CYS A 294 -0.54 -14.10 25.29
CA CYS A 294 -1.96 -14.46 25.40
C CYS A 294 -2.36 -14.68 26.87
N LEU A 295 -1.54 -15.41 27.63
CA LEU A 295 -1.74 -15.69 29.06
C LEU A 295 -1.73 -14.43 29.93
N ASN A 296 -1.07 -13.36 29.49
CA ASN A 296 -1.07 -12.08 30.21
C ASN A 296 -2.31 -11.21 29.93
N ASN A 297 -3.01 -11.46 28.82
CA ASN A 297 -4.08 -10.58 28.32
C ASN A 297 -5.34 -11.36 27.92
N TYR A 298 -5.58 -12.52 28.54
CA TYR A 298 -6.72 -13.35 28.18
C TYR A 298 -8.00 -12.81 28.83
N ASN A 299 -9.05 -12.70 28.01
CA ASN A 299 -10.42 -12.41 28.48
C ASN A 299 -11.33 -13.63 28.34
N ASP A 300 -10.90 -14.64 27.55
CA ASP A 300 -11.68 -15.84 27.24
C ASP A 300 -10.82 -17.10 27.42
N ILE A 301 -11.19 -17.89 28.43
CA ILE A 301 -10.55 -19.16 28.80
C ILE A 301 -10.62 -20.17 27.65
N GLN A 302 -11.69 -20.15 26.82
CA GLN A 302 -11.85 -21.09 25.70
C GLN A 302 -10.84 -20.81 24.60
N LYS A 303 -10.52 -19.54 24.33
CA LYS A 303 -9.45 -19.17 23.40
C LYS A 303 -8.10 -19.61 23.93
N LEU A 304 -7.83 -19.36 25.22
CA LEU A 304 -6.57 -19.74 25.83
C LEU A 304 -6.37 -21.26 25.79
N LYS A 305 -7.43 -22.03 26.06
CA LYS A 305 -7.46 -23.49 25.89
C LYS A 305 -7.15 -23.90 24.44
N ALA A 306 -7.78 -23.25 23.46
CA ALA A 306 -7.51 -23.51 22.05
C ALA A 306 -6.04 -23.23 21.67
N VAL A 307 -5.41 -22.19 22.21
CA VAL A 307 -3.97 -21.94 22.00
C VAL A 307 -3.13 -23.06 22.63
N TYR A 308 -3.42 -23.42 23.88
CA TYR A 308 -2.69 -24.49 24.59
C TYR A 308 -2.77 -25.85 23.89
N GLU A 309 -3.93 -26.20 23.32
CA GLU A 309 -4.13 -27.45 22.61
C GLU A 309 -3.40 -27.50 21.26
N ASN A 310 -3.27 -26.36 20.57
CA ASN A 310 -2.67 -26.31 19.24
C ASN A 310 -1.18 -25.94 19.23
N PHE A 311 -0.66 -25.35 20.31
CA PHE A 311 0.75 -25.00 20.42
C PHE A 311 1.52 -26.15 21.08
N GLU A 312 2.60 -26.59 20.43
CA GLU A 312 3.48 -27.65 20.93
C GLU A 312 4.44 -27.08 21.98
N LEU A 313 3.89 -26.67 23.13
CA LEU A 313 4.66 -26.09 24.23
C LEU A 313 5.57 -27.13 24.88
N SER A 314 6.83 -26.76 25.15
CA SER A 314 7.78 -27.69 25.78
C SER A 314 7.37 -28.02 27.23
N GLU A 315 7.63 -29.26 27.68
CA GLU A 315 7.32 -29.65 29.06
C GLU A 315 8.03 -28.77 30.10
N LYS A 316 9.25 -28.33 29.77
CA LYS A 316 10.01 -27.40 30.61
C LYS A 316 9.29 -26.07 30.74
N PHE A 317 8.81 -25.51 29.62
CA PHE A 317 8.05 -24.26 29.63
C PHE A 317 6.75 -24.38 30.43
N VAL A 318 6.03 -25.50 30.30
CA VAL A 318 4.81 -25.73 31.08
C VAL A 318 5.12 -25.81 32.57
N LYS A 319 6.19 -26.52 32.98
CA LYS A 319 6.65 -26.60 34.37
C LYS A 319 7.10 -25.26 34.94
N ASP A 320 7.83 -24.48 34.17
CA ASP A 320 8.36 -23.18 34.60
C ASP A 320 7.24 -22.13 34.75
N ASN A 321 6.12 -22.28 34.03
CA ASN A 321 4.98 -21.35 34.05
C ASN A 321 3.73 -21.91 34.77
N LEU A 322 3.81 -23.12 35.35
CA LEU A 322 2.74 -23.84 36.06
C LEU A 322 2.31 -23.16 37.37
N PHE A 323 3.00 -22.08 37.77
CA PHE A 323 2.69 -21.31 38.98
C PHE A 323 1.43 -20.44 38.87
N ARG A 324 0.91 -20.21 37.66
CA ARG A 324 -0.39 -19.54 37.49
C ARG A 324 -1.50 -20.55 37.72
N GLU A 325 -2.39 -20.31 38.68
CA GLU A 325 -3.51 -21.21 39.02
C GLU A 325 -4.34 -21.61 37.79
N GLU A 326 -4.42 -20.72 36.81
CA GLU A 326 -5.08 -20.89 35.52
C GLU A 326 -4.47 -22.02 34.67
N MET A 327 -3.14 -22.20 34.72
CA MET A 327 -2.43 -23.28 34.03
C MET A 327 -2.73 -24.66 34.63
N LYS A 328 -2.99 -24.72 35.96
CA LYS A 328 -3.33 -25.98 36.64
C LYS A 328 -4.64 -26.58 36.11
N VAL A 329 -5.63 -25.73 35.83
CA VAL A 329 -6.93 -26.16 35.26
C VAL A 329 -6.76 -26.87 33.91
N PHE A 330 -5.80 -26.46 33.09
CA PHE A 330 -5.58 -27.06 31.76
C PHE A 330 -4.76 -28.35 31.81
N VAL A 331 -3.76 -28.42 32.70
CA VAL A 331 -2.90 -29.60 32.86
C VAL A 331 -3.67 -30.77 33.48
N ASP A 332 -4.51 -30.51 34.48
CA ASP A 332 -5.32 -31.55 35.15
C ASP A 332 -6.36 -32.20 34.21
N GLN A 333 -6.84 -31.47 33.19
CA GLN A 333 -7.76 -32.02 32.19
C GLN A 333 -7.07 -32.85 31.10
N LYS A 334 -5.83 -32.51 30.73
CA LYS A 334 -5.05 -33.27 29.73
C LYS A 334 -4.47 -34.57 30.30
N ALA A 335 -4.33 -34.65 31.63
CA ALA A 335 -3.94 -35.88 32.34
C ALA A 335 -5.11 -36.84 32.61
N ALA A 336 -6.35 -36.42 32.37
CA ALA A 336 -7.58 -37.20 32.58
C ALA A 336 -8.16 -37.83 31.30
N VAL A 337 -7.51 -37.63 30.15
CA VAL A 337 -7.77 -38.26 28.84
C VAL A 337 -6.54 -39.06 28.45
#